data_AF-A0A669E3F8-F1
#
_entry.id   AF-A0A669E3F8-F1
#
_cell.length_a   1.000
_cell.length_b   1.000
_cell.length_c   1.000
_cell.angle_alpha   90.00
_cell.angle_beta   90.00
_cell.angle_gamma   90.00
#
_symmetry.space_group_name_H-M   'P 1'
#
loop_
_entity.id
_entity.type
_entity.pdbx_description
1 polymer ?
#
loop_
_entity_poly.entity_id
_entity_poly.type
_entity_poly.pdbx_seq_one_letter_code
_entity_poly.pdbx_strand_id
1 'polypeptide(L)'
;SQMCHMSVGQKVPRDYYQVFYRVTTAPAEKDGVSDSESKVDSGVPEVPVPADDTPEVLNKALSGLSSRWKNWWVRGILTLAMISFFFFIIYLGPMVLMMIVLCVQIKCFQEIITIGYSVYHSYDLPWFRTLSWYFLLCVNYFFYGETVTDYFFTLVQREEPLRILSKYHRFISFALYLTGFCMFVLSLVKKHYRLQFYMFGWTHVTLLIVVTQSHLIIHNLFEGMIWFIVPISCVICNDIMAYMFGFFFGRTPLIKLSPKKTWEGFIGGFFSTIVFGIMLSYVMAGCRYFVCPVEFNNDSNSFQVDCEPSELFQLQDYALPSMLESVTGWVRVSFCCCSFAICRACRILLNTDFANTIPGHGGIMDRFDCQYLMATFVNVYIASFIRGPNPTKVIQQLLALRPDQQLYIFNSLKAHLTEKGLLPALEEAAAA
;
A
#
# COMPACT_ATOMS: atom_id res chain seq x y z
N SER A 1 43.05 -25.38 -7.48
CA SER A 1 43.26 -26.61 -8.26
C SER A 1 42.59 -27.74 -7.51
N GLN A 2 41.65 -28.43 -8.16
CA GLN A 2 40.87 -29.61 -7.69
C GLN A 2 39.91 -29.35 -6.50
N MET A 3 38.60 -29.59 -6.53
CA MET A 3 37.76 -30.42 -7.40
C MET A 3 36.43 -29.70 -7.67
N CYS A 4 36.25 -29.33 -8.93
CA CYS A 4 34.97 -29.05 -9.55
C CYS A 4 34.64 -30.33 -10.35
N HIS A 5 33.71 -31.16 -9.87
CA HIS A 5 33.01 -32.21 -10.65
C HIS A 5 32.00 -32.91 -9.72
N MET A 6 30.72 -32.57 -9.83
CA MET A 6 29.63 -33.52 -9.55
C MET A 6 28.41 -33.21 -10.43
N SER A 7 28.37 -33.97 -11.52
CA SER A 7 27.22 -34.51 -12.25
C SER A 7 25.91 -33.73 -12.28
N VAL A 8 25.64 -33.16 -13.46
CA VAL A 8 24.30 -32.89 -14.00
C VAL A 8 23.57 -34.22 -14.17
N GLY A 9 22.42 -34.38 -13.53
CA GLY A 9 21.50 -35.50 -13.80
C GLY A 9 20.89 -36.13 -12.55
N GLN A 10 19.99 -35.43 -11.89
CA GLN A 10 19.04 -36.08 -10.96
C GLN A 10 17.63 -35.62 -11.31
N LYS A 11 16.85 -36.57 -11.84
CA LYS A 11 15.41 -36.42 -12.14
C LYS A 11 14.71 -35.93 -10.87
N VAL A 12 14.13 -34.74 -10.94
CA VAL A 12 13.19 -34.25 -9.94
C VAL A 12 11.98 -35.20 -9.94
N PRO A 13 11.61 -35.80 -8.79
CA PRO A 13 10.48 -36.73 -8.73
C PRO A 13 9.17 -36.03 -9.09
N ARG A 14 8.33 -36.72 -9.89
CA ARG A 14 7.03 -36.25 -10.42
C ARG A 14 6.03 -35.79 -9.37
N ASP A 15 6.27 -36.10 -8.09
CA ASP A 15 5.39 -35.75 -6.97
C ASP A 15 5.34 -34.23 -6.68
N TYR A 16 6.35 -33.46 -7.14
CA TYR A 16 6.38 -32.01 -6.93
C TYR A 16 5.34 -31.23 -7.75
N TYR A 17 4.96 -31.72 -8.94
CA TYR A 17 3.91 -31.09 -9.74
C TYR A 17 2.51 -31.44 -9.23
N GLN A 18 2.32 -32.63 -8.65
CA GLN A 18 1.01 -33.04 -8.13
C GLN A 18 0.58 -32.25 -6.88
N VAL A 19 1.52 -31.83 -6.02
CA VAL A 19 1.18 -31.03 -4.82
C VAL A 19 0.75 -29.61 -5.20
N PHE A 20 1.40 -28.98 -6.19
CA PHE A 20 1.03 -27.64 -6.65
C PHE A 20 -0.31 -27.65 -7.42
N TYR A 21 -0.61 -28.71 -8.16
CA TYR A 21 -1.88 -28.87 -8.88
C TYR A 21 -3.05 -29.24 -7.94
N ARG A 22 -2.81 -30.00 -6.86
CA ARG A 22 -3.86 -30.32 -5.86
C ARG A 22 -4.34 -29.09 -5.09
N VAL A 23 -3.49 -28.09 -4.90
CA VAL A 23 -3.82 -26.85 -4.19
C VAL A 23 -4.71 -25.94 -5.03
N THR A 24 -4.73 -26.08 -6.35
CA THR A 24 -5.55 -25.25 -7.25
C THR A 24 -6.86 -25.89 -7.70
N THR A 25 -7.06 -27.21 -7.53
CA THR A 25 -8.23 -27.91 -8.12
C THR A 25 -8.97 -28.89 -7.20
N ALA A 26 -8.84 -28.86 -5.88
CA ALA A 26 -9.59 -29.77 -5.01
C ALA A 26 -10.95 -29.19 -4.58
N PRO A 27 -12.11 -29.75 -4.99
CA PRO A 27 -13.38 -29.48 -4.34
C PRO A 27 -13.43 -30.22 -2.99
N ALA A 28 -14.12 -29.64 -2.01
CA ALA A 28 -14.34 -30.24 -0.71
C ALA A 28 -15.18 -31.53 -0.83
N GLU A 29 -14.58 -32.70 -0.59
CA GLU A 29 -15.30 -33.95 -0.39
C GLU A 29 -15.90 -33.99 1.03
N LYS A 30 -17.23 -34.13 1.10
CA LYS A 30 -17.99 -34.55 2.29
C LYS A 30 -18.14 -36.06 2.23
N ASP A 31 -17.79 -36.73 3.33
CA ASP A 31 -18.07 -38.16 3.53
C ASP A 31 -19.58 -38.45 3.52
N GLY A 32 -19.98 -39.48 2.76
CA GLY A 32 -21.34 -40.02 2.72
C GLY A 32 -21.43 -41.23 1.78
N VAL A 33 -21.90 -42.35 2.30
CA VAL A 33 -21.88 -43.71 1.74
C VAL A 33 -23.02 -43.99 0.73
N SER A 34 -22.73 -44.92 -0.20
CA SER A 34 -23.57 -45.83 -1.02
C SER A 34 -24.20 -45.40 -2.37
N ASP A 35 -23.60 -45.97 -3.43
CA ASP A 35 -24.12 -46.63 -4.66
C ASP A 35 -25.52 -46.32 -5.23
N SER A 36 -25.57 -45.88 -6.50
CA SER A 36 -26.17 -46.60 -7.65
C SER A 36 -26.12 -45.79 -8.97
N GLU A 37 -26.13 -46.51 -10.09
CA GLU A 37 -25.64 -46.14 -11.43
C GLU A 37 -26.50 -45.17 -12.28
N SER A 38 -25.79 -44.47 -13.19
CA SER A 38 -26.16 -44.07 -14.56
C SER A 38 -27.17 -42.93 -14.81
N LYS A 39 -26.67 -41.81 -15.37
CA LYS A 39 -26.93 -41.34 -16.75
C LYS A 39 -26.24 -40.00 -17.01
N VAL A 40 -25.62 -39.93 -18.18
CA VAL A 40 -25.01 -38.73 -18.77
C VAL A 40 -26.12 -37.77 -19.18
N ASP A 41 -26.13 -36.56 -18.63
CA ASP A 41 -26.74 -35.41 -19.28
C ASP A 41 -25.86 -34.16 -19.08
N SER A 42 -25.67 -33.45 -20.17
CA SER A 42 -24.83 -32.28 -20.33
C SER A 42 -25.46 -31.06 -19.66
N GLY A 43 -24.96 -30.69 -18.47
CA GLY A 43 -25.33 -29.47 -17.76
C GLY A 43 -24.09 -28.74 -17.26
N VAL A 44 -23.89 -27.51 -17.71
CA VAL A 44 -22.89 -26.58 -17.17
C VAL A 44 -23.15 -26.43 -15.65
N PRO A 45 -22.16 -26.59 -14.76
CA PRO A 45 -22.38 -26.35 -13.34
C PRO A 45 -22.69 -24.87 -13.11
N GLU A 46 -23.90 -24.57 -12.63
CA GLU A 46 -24.22 -23.25 -12.10
C GLU A 46 -23.29 -22.94 -10.92
N VAL A 47 -22.46 -21.91 -11.09
CA VAL A 47 -21.64 -21.36 -10.01
C VAL A 47 -22.59 -20.84 -8.92
N PRO A 48 -22.40 -21.23 -7.64
CA PRO A 48 -23.25 -20.74 -6.56
C PRO A 48 -23.21 -19.21 -6.51
N VAL A 49 -24.39 -18.60 -6.55
CA VAL A 49 -24.56 -17.17 -6.31
C VAL A 49 -24.03 -16.88 -4.89
N PRO A 50 -23.10 -15.93 -4.70
CA PRO A 50 -22.62 -15.58 -3.37
C PRO A 50 -23.81 -15.07 -2.53
N ALA A 51 -23.85 -15.49 -1.26
CA ALA A 51 -24.91 -15.12 -0.32
C ALA A 51 -25.14 -13.60 -0.30
N ASP A 52 -26.41 -13.21 -0.31
CA ASP A 52 -26.86 -11.83 -0.40
C ASP A 52 -26.67 -11.13 0.95
N ASP A 53 -25.44 -10.68 1.25
CA ASP A 53 -25.08 -9.92 2.46
C ASP A 53 -25.62 -8.46 2.43
N THR A 54 -26.74 -8.23 1.74
CA THR A 54 -27.33 -6.90 1.64
C THR A 54 -28.23 -6.62 2.85
N PRO A 55 -28.18 -5.40 3.44
CA PRO A 55 -28.98 -5.08 4.62
C PRO A 55 -30.48 -5.34 4.36
N GLU A 56 -31.14 -6.11 5.23
CA GLU A 56 -32.56 -6.51 5.07
C GLU A 56 -33.50 -5.31 4.87
N VAL A 57 -33.16 -4.17 5.49
CA VAL A 57 -33.88 -2.89 5.37
C VAL A 57 -33.90 -2.40 3.92
N LEU A 58 -32.76 -2.52 3.23
CA LEU A 58 -32.61 -2.10 1.84
C LEU A 58 -33.35 -3.05 0.88
N ASN A 59 -33.32 -4.35 1.19
CA ASN A 59 -34.07 -5.37 0.45
C ASN A 59 -35.57 -5.17 0.50
N LYS A 60 -36.11 -4.77 1.66
CA LYS A 60 -37.54 -4.49 1.84
C LYS A 60 -37.98 -3.24 1.08
N ALA A 61 -37.16 -2.18 1.10
CA ALA A 61 -37.43 -0.92 0.41
C ALA A 61 -37.41 -1.04 -1.13
N LEU A 62 -36.61 -1.95 -1.68
CA LEU A 62 -36.43 -2.14 -3.13
C LEU A 62 -37.17 -3.37 -3.70
N SER A 63 -38.12 -3.93 -2.94
CA SER A 63 -38.85 -5.15 -3.31
C SER A 63 -39.71 -5.04 -4.58
N GLY A 64 -40.04 -3.83 -5.03
CA GLY A 64 -40.84 -3.57 -6.25
C GLY A 64 -40.05 -3.45 -7.56
N LEU A 65 -38.72 -3.50 -7.54
CA LEU A 65 -37.88 -3.36 -8.75
C LEU A 65 -37.40 -4.70 -9.30
N SER A 66 -37.20 -4.76 -10.62
CA SER A 66 -36.55 -5.90 -11.28
C SER A 66 -35.15 -6.17 -10.70
N SER A 67 -34.75 -7.44 -10.62
CA SER A 67 -33.50 -7.89 -9.97
C SER A 67 -32.25 -7.14 -10.46
N ARG A 68 -32.19 -6.81 -11.75
CA ARG A 68 -31.09 -6.05 -12.36
C ARG A 68 -31.00 -4.61 -11.81
N TRP A 69 -32.13 -3.92 -11.70
CA TRP A 69 -32.18 -2.55 -11.20
C TRP A 69 -32.09 -2.47 -9.68
N LYS A 70 -32.59 -3.49 -8.97
CA LYS A 70 -32.37 -3.66 -7.53
C LYS A 70 -30.87 -3.69 -7.22
N ASN A 71 -30.11 -4.53 -7.92
CA ASN A 71 -28.66 -4.63 -7.74
C ASN A 71 -27.92 -3.32 -8.05
N TRP A 72 -28.37 -2.59 -9.08
CA TRP A 72 -27.81 -1.28 -9.42
C TRP A 72 -28.03 -0.25 -8.30
N TRP A 73 -29.26 -0.16 -7.77
CA TRP A 73 -29.57 0.75 -6.66
C TRP A 73 -28.83 0.39 -5.36
N VAL A 74 -28.82 -0.90 -5.00
CA VAL A 74 -28.11 -1.38 -3.81
C VAL A 74 -26.62 -1.02 -3.88
N ARG A 75 -25.99 -1.30 -5.03
CA ARG A 75 -24.58 -0.95 -5.26
C ARG A 75 -24.37 0.56 -5.24
N GLY A 76 -25.24 1.34 -5.89
CA GLY A 76 -25.14 2.80 -5.91
C GLY A 76 -25.23 3.42 -4.51
N ILE A 77 -26.18 2.98 -3.69
CA ILE A 77 -26.34 3.48 -2.31
C ILE A 77 -25.13 3.08 -1.45
N LEU A 78 -24.65 1.85 -1.56
CA LEU A 78 -23.48 1.39 -0.82
C LEU A 78 -22.22 2.17 -1.24
N THR A 79 -22.02 2.39 -2.54
CA THR A 79 -20.91 3.19 -3.06
C THR A 79 -20.97 4.62 -2.55
N LEU A 80 -22.15 5.26 -2.56
CA LEU A 80 -22.30 6.61 -2.03
C LEU A 80 -21.99 6.69 -0.53
N ALA A 81 -22.46 5.70 0.25
CA ALA A 81 -22.15 5.59 1.67
C ALA A 81 -20.64 5.42 1.92
N MET A 82 -19.96 4.57 1.15
CA MET A 82 -18.51 4.37 1.24
C MET A 82 -17.72 5.63 0.87
N ILE A 83 -18.13 6.34 -0.18
CA ILE A 83 -17.50 7.61 -0.59
C ILE A 83 -17.68 8.67 0.50
N SER A 84 -18.90 8.80 1.05
CA SER A 84 -19.16 9.73 2.16
C SER A 84 -18.31 9.41 3.38
N PHE A 85 -18.16 8.12 3.71
CA PHE A 85 -17.30 7.67 4.80
C PHE A 85 -15.82 7.97 4.54
N PHE A 86 -15.35 7.81 3.30
CA PHE A 86 -13.97 8.15 2.92
C PHE A 86 -13.66 9.64 3.09
N PHE A 87 -14.56 10.53 2.65
CA PHE A 87 -14.40 11.98 2.87
C PHE A 87 -14.44 12.35 4.35
N PHE A 88 -15.30 11.69 5.13
CA PHE A 88 -15.35 11.88 6.58
C PHE A 88 -14.03 11.48 7.25
N ILE A 89 -13.43 10.36 6.83
CA ILE A 89 -12.11 9.93 7.32
C ILE A 89 -11.02 10.96 6.98
N ILE A 90 -11.00 11.47 5.74
CA ILE A 90 -10.03 12.50 5.32
C ILE A 90 -10.16 13.75 6.19
N TYR A 91 -11.40 14.16 6.51
CA TYR A 91 -11.66 15.30 7.37
C TYR A 91 -11.11 15.13 8.81
N LEU A 92 -11.05 13.90 9.33
CA LEU A 92 -10.46 13.62 10.64
C LEU A 92 -8.94 13.80 10.71
N GLY A 93 -8.28 13.95 9.55
CA GLY A 93 -6.87 14.30 9.43
C GLY A 93 -5.89 13.13 9.36
N PRO A 94 -4.57 13.44 9.21
CA PRO A 94 -3.54 12.45 8.88
C PRO A 94 -3.29 11.41 9.97
N MET A 95 -3.48 11.76 11.25
CA MET A 95 -3.29 10.80 12.35
C MET A 95 -4.35 9.71 12.36
N VAL A 96 -5.60 10.06 12.08
CA VAL A 96 -6.68 9.09 11.98
C VAL A 96 -6.47 8.19 10.76
N LEU A 97 -6.00 8.76 9.64
CA LEU A 97 -5.61 7.99 8.46
C LEU A 97 -4.50 6.98 8.77
N MET A 98 -3.44 7.37 9.51
CA MET A 98 -2.39 6.45 9.96
C MET A 98 -2.98 5.31 10.81
N MET A 99 -3.84 5.62 11.78
CA MET A 99 -4.48 4.60 12.62
C MET A 99 -5.37 3.65 11.82
N ILE A 100 -6.09 4.16 10.81
CA ILE A 100 -6.91 3.33 9.92
C ILE A 100 -6.03 2.39 9.09
N VAL A 101 -4.92 2.88 8.53
CA VAL A 101 -3.97 2.03 7.79
C VAL A 101 -3.42 0.91 8.67
N LEU A 102 -3.06 1.21 9.92
CA LEU A 102 -2.63 0.20 10.91
C LEU A 102 -3.74 -0.81 11.24
N CYS A 103 -4.98 -0.35 11.41
CA CYS A 103 -6.12 -1.24 11.65
C CYS A 103 -6.40 -2.17 10.46
N VAL A 104 -6.37 -1.63 9.23
CA VAL A 104 -6.52 -2.41 7.99
C VAL A 104 -5.38 -3.43 7.89
N GLN A 105 -4.13 -3.02 8.13
CA GLN A 105 -2.97 -3.91 8.13
C GLN A 105 -3.14 -5.08 9.12
N ILE A 106 -3.58 -4.81 10.36
CA ILE A 106 -3.81 -5.86 11.37
C ILE A 106 -4.91 -6.82 10.90
N LYS A 107 -6.00 -6.32 10.31
CA LYS A 107 -7.09 -7.14 9.79
C LYS A 107 -6.67 -8.00 8.60
N CYS A 108 -5.95 -7.40 7.66
CA CYS A 108 -5.30 -8.06 6.53
C CYS A 108 -4.39 -9.21 6.98
N PHE A 109 -3.51 -8.94 7.97
CA PHE A 109 -2.62 -9.96 8.53
C PHE A 109 -3.39 -11.09 9.22
N GLN A 110 -4.42 -10.75 10.01
CA GLN A 110 -5.28 -11.73 10.67
C GLN A 110 -5.94 -12.67 9.65
N GLU A 111 -6.45 -12.12 8.55
CA GLU A 111 -7.10 -12.89 7.48
C GLU A 111 -6.13 -13.86 6.80
N ILE A 112 -4.96 -13.37 6.35
CA ILE A 112 -3.94 -14.21 5.69
C ILE A 112 -3.44 -15.33 6.63
N ILE A 113 -3.14 -15.01 7.89
CA ILE A 113 -2.67 -16.02 8.83
C ILE A 113 -3.76 -17.04 9.15
N THR A 114 -5.02 -16.62 9.19
CA THR A 114 -6.16 -17.52 9.43
C THR A 114 -6.37 -18.47 8.25
N ILE A 115 -6.23 -18.00 7.00
CA ILE A 115 -6.24 -18.85 5.79
C ILE A 115 -5.06 -19.82 5.82
N GLY A 116 -3.87 -19.32 6.12
CA GLY A 116 -2.68 -20.17 6.27
C GLY A 116 -2.91 -21.26 7.31
N TYR A 117 -3.50 -20.91 8.45
CA TYR A 117 -3.82 -21.87 9.51
C TYR A 117 -4.92 -22.86 9.10
N SER A 118 -6.00 -22.43 8.43
CA SER A 118 -7.10 -23.32 8.05
C SER A 118 -6.67 -24.42 7.09
N VAL A 119 -5.69 -24.15 6.22
CA VAL A 119 -5.09 -25.14 5.31
C VAL A 119 -4.34 -26.25 6.06
N TYR A 120 -3.85 -25.97 7.27
CA TYR A 120 -3.03 -26.90 8.06
C TYR A 120 -3.63 -27.21 9.44
N HIS A 121 -4.91 -26.93 9.64
CA HIS A 121 -5.60 -27.06 10.92
C HIS A 121 -5.53 -28.49 11.49
N SER A 122 -5.41 -29.50 10.61
CA SER A 122 -5.35 -30.93 10.95
C SER A 122 -4.17 -31.37 11.83
N TYR A 123 -3.20 -30.48 12.10
CA TYR A 123 -1.96 -30.84 12.80
C TYR A 123 -1.83 -30.27 14.23
N ASP A 124 -2.87 -29.59 14.75
CA ASP A 124 -2.95 -29.05 16.14
C ASP A 124 -1.60 -28.53 16.70
N LEU A 125 -0.98 -27.61 15.95
CA LEU A 125 0.31 -27.05 16.32
C LEU A 125 0.16 -26.06 17.47
N PRO A 126 0.83 -26.28 18.62
CA PRO A 126 0.74 -25.38 19.75
C PRO A 126 1.46 -24.05 19.44
N TRP A 127 0.98 -22.94 20.02
CA TRP A 127 1.60 -21.61 19.99
C TRP A 127 1.77 -20.89 18.64
N PHE A 128 1.45 -21.51 17.50
CA PHE A 128 1.67 -20.90 16.18
C PHE A 128 0.99 -19.52 16.02
N ARG A 129 -0.26 -19.39 16.47
CA ARG A 129 -1.00 -18.12 16.40
C ARG A 129 -0.34 -17.04 17.24
N THR A 130 -0.02 -17.36 18.50
CA THR A 130 0.63 -16.43 19.44
C THR A 130 1.98 -15.97 18.91
N LEU A 131 2.77 -16.89 18.36
CA LEU A 131 4.07 -16.59 17.77
C LEU A 131 3.95 -15.68 16.53
N SER A 132 2.94 -15.89 15.69
CA SER A 132 2.71 -15.03 14.52
C SER A 132 2.31 -13.60 14.93
N TRP A 133 1.47 -13.45 15.95
CA TRP A 133 1.14 -12.14 16.52
C TRP A 133 2.33 -11.46 17.20
N TYR A 134 3.22 -12.25 17.83
CA TYR A 134 4.46 -11.74 18.40
C TYR A 134 5.36 -11.14 17.32
N PHE A 135 5.60 -11.86 16.22
CA PHE A 135 6.40 -11.33 15.11
C PHE A 135 5.75 -10.12 14.44
N LEU A 136 4.41 -10.07 14.34
CA LEU A 136 3.71 -8.86 13.91
C LEU A 136 4.07 -7.67 14.80
N LEU A 137 3.96 -7.81 16.12
CA LEU A 137 4.32 -6.74 17.05
C LEU A 137 5.79 -6.32 16.91
N CYS A 138 6.71 -7.28 16.82
CA CYS A 138 8.14 -6.98 16.67
C CYS A 138 8.45 -6.19 15.39
N VAL A 139 7.90 -6.62 14.25
CA VAL A 139 8.14 -5.96 12.96
C VAL A 139 7.45 -4.60 12.90
N ASN A 140 6.24 -4.47 13.46
CA ASN A 140 5.57 -3.17 13.58
C ASN A 140 6.37 -2.21 14.45
N TYR A 141 6.86 -2.68 15.60
CA TYR A 141 7.72 -1.87 16.47
C TYR A 141 8.92 -1.34 15.68
N PHE A 142 9.64 -2.21 14.95
CA PHE A 142 10.81 -1.81 14.16
C PHE A 142 10.49 -0.70 13.14
N PHE A 143 9.53 -0.92 12.24
CA PHE A 143 9.21 0.04 11.16
C PHE A 143 8.53 1.31 11.67
N TYR A 144 7.53 1.18 12.56
CA TYR A 144 6.80 2.34 13.07
C TYR A 144 7.56 3.12 14.11
N GLY A 145 8.45 2.49 14.89
CA GLY A 145 9.32 3.21 15.81
C GLY A 145 10.29 4.15 15.08
N GLU A 146 10.81 3.74 13.92
CA GLU A 146 11.65 4.61 13.07
C GLU A 146 10.83 5.75 12.49
N THR A 147 9.66 5.44 11.92
CA THR A 147 8.72 6.46 11.40
C THR A 147 8.35 7.50 12.46
N VAL A 148 7.99 7.04 13.67
CA VAL A 148 7.63 7.93 14.78
C VAL A 148 8.84 8.79 15.21
N THR A 149 10.03 8.22 15.29
CA THR A 149 11.24 8.99 15.63
C THR A 149 11.54 10.07 14.57
N ASP A 150 11.34 9.77 13.29
CA ASP A 150 11.64 10.69 12.19
C ASP A 150 10.66 11.87 12.10
N TYR A 151 9.35 11.61 12.29
CA TYR A 151 8.32 12.65 12.17
C TYR A 151 7.99 13.34 13.50
N PHE A 152 8.18 12.65 14.62
CA PHE A 152 7.83 13.13 15.97
C PHE A 152 9.06 13.29 16.87
N PHE A 153 10.22 13.60 16.29
CA PHE A 153 11.48 13.69 17.02
C PHE A 153 11.37 14.55 18.29
N THR A 154 10.76 15.72 18.18
CA THR A 154 10.64 16.68 19.29
C THR A 154 9.72 16.19 20.41
N LEU A 155 8.59 15.57 20.05
CA LEU A 155 7.66 14.95 20.99
C LEU A 155 8.33 13.78 21.74
N VAL A 156 9.10 12.96 21.01
CA VAL A 156 9.82 11.81 21.57
C VAL A 156 10.94 12.23 22.53
N GLN A 157 11.63 13.35 22.27
CA GLN A 157 12.68 13.87 23.16
C GLN A 157 12.15 14.46 24.47
N ARG A 158 10.89 14.94 24.46
CA ARG A 158 10.24 15.56 25.62
C ARG A 158 9.89 14.54 26.70
N GLU A 159 9.43 13.35 26.30
CA GLU A 159 9.00 12.29 27.21
C GLU A 159 10.15 11.33 27.52
N GLU A 160 10.59 11.30 28.79
CA GLU A 160 11.64 10.39 29.29
C GLU A 160 11.50 8.92 28.83
N PRO A 161 10.32 8.26 28.95
CA PRO A 161 10.21 6.86 28.54
C PRO A 161 10.33 6.66 27.03
N LEU A 162 9.77 7.57 26.22
CA LEU A 162 9.84 7.51 24.77
C LEU A 162 11.26 7.79 24.27
N ARG A 163 11.98 8.68 24.94
CA ARG A 163 13.38 8.97 24.62
C ARG A 163 14.28 7.76 24.78
N ILE A 164 14.10 6.97 25.85
CA ILE A 164 14.85 5.72 26.07
C ILE A 164 14.50 4.71 24.97
N LEU A 165 13.20 4.55 24.68
CA LEU A 165 12.71 3.61 23.68
C LEU A 165 13.27 3.91 22.28
N SER A 166 13.26 5.19 21.89
CA SER A 166 13.80 5.67 20.60
C SER A 166 15.33 5.56 20.54
N LYS A 167 16.04 5.93 21.62
CA LYS A 167 17.51 5.85 21.67
C LYS A 167 18.04 4.43 21.48
N TYR A 168 17.38 3.44 22.09
CA TYR A 168 17.75 2.03 21.99
C TYR A 168 16.88 1.23 21.00
N HIS A 169 16.15 1.92 20.13
CA HIS A 169 15.14 1.34 19.24
C HIS A 169 15.65 0.12 18.45
N ARG A 170 16.80 0.27 17.77
CA ARG A 170 17.41 -0.79 16.95
C ARG A 170 17.84 -2.00 17.78
N PHE A 171 18.41 -1.75 18.97
CA PHE A 171 18.85 -2.82 19.88
C PHE A 171 17.65 -3.57 20.47
N ILE A 172 16.62 -2.86 20.92
CA ILE A 172 15.37 -3.45 21.44
C ILE A 172 14.69 -4.29 20.34
N SER A 173 14.59 -3.75 19.13
CA SER A 173 14.02 -4.48 17.98
C SER A 173 14.78 -5.78 17.69
N PHE A 174 16.11 -5.73 17.69
CA PHE A 174 16.96 -6.90 17.50
C PHE A 174 16.76 -7.94 18.61
N ALA A 175 16.72 -7.51 19.87
CA ALA A 175 16.50 -8.40 21.02
C ALA A 175 15.11 -9.05 21.00
N LEU A 176 14.05 -8.29 20.66
CA LEU A 176 12.70 -8.82 20.50
C LEU A 176 12.64 -9.86 19.39
N TYR A 177 13.23 -9.57 18.23
CA TYR A 177 13.24 -10.52 17.11
C TYR A 177 13.99 -11.82 17.46
N LEU A 178 15.16 -11.70 18.12
CA LEU A 178 15.93 -12.85 18.58
C LEU A 178 15.17 -13.70 19.61
N THR A 179 14.44 -13.03 20.52
CA THR A 179 13.59 -13.72 21.50
C THR A 179 12.47 -14.50 20.80
N GLY A 180 11.82 -13.91 19.79
CA GLY A 180 10.83 -14.62 18.96
C GLY A 180 11.41 -15.81 18.22
N PHE A 181 12.63 -15.68 17.69
CA PHE A 181 13.33 -16.80 17.05
C PHE A 181 13.65 -17.92 18.04
N CYS A 182 14.14 -17.60 19.24
CA CYS A 182 14.34 -18.59 20.30
C CYS A 182 13.01 -19.27 20.70
N MET A 183 11.92 -18.51 20.84
CA MET A 183 10.59 -19.08 21.11
C MET A 183 10.12 -20.02 20.00
N PHE A 184 10.37 -19.68 18.72
CA PHE A 184 10.09 -20.57 17.59
C PHE A 184 10.87 -21.88 17.69
N VAL A 185 12.18 -21.81 17.94
CA VAL A 185 13.04 -22.99 18.06
C VAL A 185 12.60 -23.88 19.22
N LEU A 186 12.23 -23.29 20.36
CA LEU A 186 11.72 -24.04 21.52
C LEU A 186 10.34 -24.66 21.28
N SER A 187 9.54 -24.08 20.38
CA SER A 187 8.22 -24.60 19.97
C SER A 187 8.31 -25.77 18.97
N LEU A 188 9.51 -26.19 18.56
CA LEU A 188 9.68 -27.22 17.54
C LEU A 188 9.27 -28.60 18.07
N VAL A 189 8.34 -29.27 17.37
CA VAL A 189 7.83 -30.61 17.75
C VAL A 189 8.36 -31.66 16.78
N LYS A 190 8.87 -32.77 17.33
CA LYS A 190 9.33 -33.94 16.55
C LYS A 190 8.21 -34.42 15.62
N LYS A 191 8.58 -34.85 14.40
CA LYS A 191 7.70 -35.25 13.27
C LYS A 191 7.08 -34.12 12.43
N HIS A 192 6.93 -32.89 12.94
CA HIS A 192 6.26 -31.80 12.20
C HIS A 192 7.18 -30.63 11.79
N TYR A 193 8.51 -30.80 11.85
CA TYR A 193 9.48 -29.74 11.55
C TYR A 193 9.23 -29.04 10.21
N ARG A 194 9.04 -29.81 9.13
CA ARG A 194 8.86 -29.25 7.78
C ARG A 194 7.63 -28.32 7.72
N LEU A 195 6.55 -28.71 8.38
CA LEU A 195 5.33 -27.92 8.43
C LEU A 195 5.52 -26.64 9.26
N GLN A 196 6.18 -26.75 10.42
CA GLN A 196 6.48 -25.59 11.27
C GLN A 196 7.38 -24.57 10.56
N PHE A 197 8.40 -25.02 9.80
CA PHE A 197 9.23 -24.15 8.97
C PHE A 197 8.45 -23.52 7.80
N TYR A 198 7.55 -24.27 7.17
CA TYR A 198 6.68 -23.71 6.12
C TYR A 198 5.80 -22.59 6.67
N MET A 199 5.14 -22.83 7.81
CA MET A 199 4.30 -21.85 8.47
C MET A 199 5.10 -20.63 8.97
N PHE A 200 6.30 -20.86 9.50
CA PHE A 200 7.21 -19.79 9.87
C PHE A 200 7.58 -18.93 8.66
N GLY A 201 7.92 -19.57 7.52
CA GLY A 201 8.15 -18.88 6.25
C GLY A 201 6.93 -18.10 5.77
N TRP A 202 5.73 -18.70 5.84
CA TRP A 202 4.46 -18.05 5.50
C TRP A 202 4.22 -16.79 6.32
N THR A 203 4.42 -16.86 7.65
CA THR A 203 4.30 -15.69 8.53
C THR A 203 5.29 -14.60 8.13
N HIS A 204 6.55 -14.92 7.84
CA HIS A 204 7.56 -13.92 7.45
C HIS A 204 7.29 -13.29 6.09
N VAL A 205 6.86 -14.08 5.11
CA VAL A 205 6.43 -13.56 3.79
C VAL A 205 5.22 -12.65 3.96
N THR A 206 4.24 -13.06 4.78
CA THR A 206 3.06 -12.23 5.07
C THR A 206 3.44 -10.92 5.76
N LEU A 207 4.37 -10.96 6.72
CA LEU A 207 4.87 -9.75 7.39
C LEU A 207 5.60 -8.83 6.42
N LEU A 208 6.45 -9.38 5.55
CA LEU A 208 7.16 -8.62 4.53
C LEU A 208 6.18 -7.94 3.56
N ILE A 209 5.13 -8.64 3.13
CA ILE A 209 4.13 -8.08 2.22
C ILE A 209 3.24 -7.07 2.95
N VAL A 210 2.68 -7.40 4.12
CA VAL A 210 1.65 -6.55 4.73
C VAL A 210 2.25 -5.36 5.49
N VAL A 211 3.32 -5.56 6.27
CA VAL A 211 3.88 -4.51 7.14
C VAL A 211 4.75 -3.54 6.34
N THR A 212 5.54 -4.02 5.38
CA THR A 212 6.32 -3.11 4.55
C THR A 212 5.41 -2.22 3.71
N GLN A 213 4.32 -2.76 3.16
CA GLN A 213 3.38 -1.98 2.36
C GLN A 213 2.65 -0.92 3.18
N SER A 214 2.16 -1.26 4.37
CA SER A 214 1.52 -0.28 5.26
C SER A 214 2.51 0.80 5.73
N HIS A 215 3.78 0.45 5.95
CA HIS A 215 4.84 1.42 6.26
C HIS A 215 5.08 2.39 5.10
N LEU A 216 5.14 1.89 3.85
CA LEU A 216 5.28 2.75 2.66
C LEU A 216 4.07 3.68 2.47
N ILE A 217 2.86 3.18 2.69
CA ILE A 217 1.62 3.98 2.66
C ILE A 217 1.72 5.16 3.65
N ILE A 218 2.16 4.88 4.86
CA ILE A 218 2.28 5.89 5.91
C ILE A 218 3.39 6.90 5.58
N HIS A 219 4.52 6.46 5.02
CA HIS A 219 5.53 7.39 4.52
C HIS A 219 5.00 8.34 3.43
N ASN A 220 4.26 7.80 2.46
CA ASN A 220 3.63 8.61 1.41
C ASN A 220 2.64 9.62 2.01
N LEU A 221 1.82 9.20 2.98
CA LEU A 221 0.85 10.05 3.66
C LEU A 221 1.50 11.26 4.34
N PHE A 222 2.63 11.06 5.02
CA PHE A 222 3.33 12.13 5.74
C PHE A 222 4.10 13.10 4.82
N GLU A 223 4.54 12.65 3.64
CA GLU A 223 5.12 13.53 2.62
C GLU A 223 4.05 14.42 1.94
N GLY A 224 2.77 14.04 2.03
CA GLY A 224 1.63 14.84 1.61
C GLY A 224 0.40 13.95 1.39
N MET A 225 -0.76 14.36 1.89
CA MET A 225 -1.98 13.56 1.80
C MET A 225 -2.42 13.28 0.36
N ILE A 226 -2.04 14.13 -0.60
CA ILE A 226 -2.28 13.92 -2.03
C ILE A 226 -1.70 12.59 -2.54
N TRP A 227 -0.54 12.18 -2.03
CA TRP A 227 0.14 10.94 -2.39
C TRP A 227 -0.56 9.68 -1.87
N PHE A 228 -1.46 9.84 -0.90
CA PHE A 228 -2.31 8.78 -0.38
C PHE A 228 -3.70 8.79 -1.05
N ILE A 229 -4.34 9.97 -1.12
CA ILE A 229 -5.74 10.13 -1.53
C ILE A 229 -5.91 9.90 -3.03
N VAL A 230 -5.04 10.47 -3.87
CA VAL A 230 -5.21 10.38 -5.34
C VAL A 230 -5.12 8.92 -5.82
N PRO A 231 -4.09 8.14 -5.45
CA PRO A 231 -3.98 6.76 -5.92
C PRO A 231 -5.15 5.88 -5.45
N ILE A 232 -5.60 6.02 -4.20
CA ILE A 232 -6.76 5.29 -3.68
C ILE A 232 -8.04 5.69 -4.44
N SER A 233 -8.24 6.99 -4.65
CA SER A 233 -9.41 7.51 -5.37
C SER A 233 -9.43 7.03 -6.82
N CYS A 234 -8.27 6.93 -7.48
CA CYS A 234 -8.16 6.38 -8.84
C CYS A 234 -8.55 4.91 -8.90
N VAL A 235 -8.16 4.08 -7.92
CA VAL A 235 -8.56 2.66 -7.86
C VAL A 235 -10.08 2.55 -7.67
N ILE A 236 -10.65 3.31 -6.73
CA ILE A 236 -12.10 3.32 -6.49
C ILE A 236 -12.87 3.79 -7.73
N CYS A 237 -12.40 4.87 -8.38
CA CYS A 237 -13.01 5.39 -9.60
C CYS A 237 -12.95 4.36 -10.73
N ASN A 238 -11.83 3.67 -10.89
CA ASN A 238 -11.68 2.61 -11.88
C ASN A 238 -12.72 1.50 -11.70
N ASP A 239 -12.91 1.02 -10.48
CA ASP A 239 -13.86 -0.05 -10.18
C ASP A 239 -15.32 0.39 -10.43
N ILE A 240 -15.68 1.62 -10.02
CA ILE A 240 -17.01 2.18 -10.24
C ILE A 240 -17.27 2.36 -11.74
N MET A 241 -16.33 2.95 -12.47
CA MET A 241 -16.49 3.24 -13.89
C MET A 241 -16.47 1.95 -14.71
N ALA A 242 -15.63 0.98 -14.38
CA ALA A 242 -15.63 -0.32 -15.04
C ALA A 242 -16.97 -1.05 -14.85
N TYR A 243 -17.58 -0.96 -13.67
CA TYR A 243 -18.93 -1.46 -13.44
C TYR A 243 -19.98 -0.69 -14.25
N MET A 244 -19.93 0.65 -14.29
CA MET A 244 -20.88 1.47 -15.03
C MET A 244 -20.84 1.17 -16.54
N PHE A 245 -19.65 1.23 -17.16
CA PHE A 245 -19.49 0.93 -18.58
C PHE A 245 -19.80 -0.54 -18.88
N GLY A 246 -19.42 -1.47 -17.99
CA GLY A 246 -19.76 -2.88 -18.11
C GLY A 246 -21.27 -3.14 -18.04
N PHE A 247 -22.02 -2.40 -17.21
CA PHE A 247 -23.47 -2.57 -17.07
C PHE A 247 -24.26 -2.05 -18.30
N PHE A 248 -23.83 -0.93 -18.88
CA PHE A 248 -24.52 -0.31 -20.03
C PHE A 248 -24.05 -0.85 -21.38
N PHE A 249 -22.75 -1.10 -21.55
CA PHE A 249 -22.15 -1.43 -22.85
C PHE A 249 -21.47 -2.80 -22.88
N GLY A 250 -21.40 -3.52 -21.76
CA GLY A 250 -20.73 -4.81 -21.67
C GLY A 250 -21.36 -5.88 -22.55
N ARG A 251 -20.60 -6.37 -23.52
CA ARG A 251 -21.01 -7.46 -24.41
C ARG A 251 -19.98 -8.58 -24.45
N THR A 252 -18.69 -8.25 -24.27
CA THR A 252 -17.60 -9.23 -24.40
C THR A 252 -16.89 -9.48 -23.07
N PRO A 253 -16.86 -10.73 -22.56
CA PRO A 253 -16.19 -11.05 -21.30
C PRO A 253 -14.66 -10.95 -21.45
N LEU A 254 -14.00 -10.39 -20.43
CA LEU A 254 -12.55 -10.17 -20.40
C LEU A 254 -11.79 -11.49 -20.17
N ILE A 255 -12.26 -12.33 -19.23
CA ILE A 255 -11.59 -13.57 -18.82
C ILE A 255 -12.64 -14.64 -18.52
N LYS A 256 -12.37 -15.90 -18.93
CA LYS A 256 -13.26 -17.05 -18.67
C LYS A 256 -13.44 -17.35 -17.17
N LEU A 257 -12.42 -17.07 -16.35
CA LEU A 257 -12.45 -17.25 -14.89
C LEU A 257 -13.35 -16.22 -14.19
N SER A 258 -13.57 -15.05 -14.78
CA SER A 258 -14.42 -13.99 -14.23
C SER A 258 -15.41 -13.49 -15.29
N PRO A 259 -16.48 -14.25 -15.58
CA PRO A 259 -17.40 -13.98 -16.69
C PRO A 259 -18.18 -12.65 -16.53
N LYS A 260 -18.13 -12.01 -15.36
CA LYS A 260 -18.79 -10.74 -15.07
C LYS A 260 -17.93 -9.51 -15.45
N LYS A 261 -16.63 -9.66 -15.69
CA LYS A 261 -15.75 -8.58 -16.14
C LYS A 261 -15.80 -8.49 -17.67
N THR A 262 -15.96 -7.29 -18.22
CA THR A 262 -16.11 -7.05 -19.66
C THR A 262 -14.98 -6.18 -20.21
N TRP A 263 -14.61 -6.38 -21.48
CA TRP A 263 -13.61 -5.55 -22.16
C TRP A 263 -14.07 -4.10 -22.27
N GLU A 264 -15.34 -3.87 -22.55
CA GLU A 264 -15.90 -2.53 -22.65
C GLU A 264 -15.87 -1.81 -21.29
N GLY A 265 -16.12 -2.54 -20.20
CA GLY A 265 -15.96 -2.06 -18.83
C GLY A 265 -14.51 -1.69 -18.51
N PHE A 266 -13.55 -2.56 -18.86
CA PHE A 266 -12.13 -2.31 -18.62
C PHE A 266 -11.63 -1.04 -19.33
N ILE A 267 -11.93 -0.90 -20.63
CA ILE A 267 -11.51 0.27 -21.43
C ILE A 267 -12.18 1.55 -20.92
N GLY A 268 -13.48 1.49 -20.59
CA GLY A 268 -14.21 2.62 -20.02
C GLY A 268 -13.66 3.05 -18.66
N GLY A 269 -13.38 2.09 -17.76
CA GLY A 269 -12.73 2.35 -16.48
C GLY A 269 -11.36 3.02 -16.63
N PHE A 270 -10.52 2.48 -17.52
CA PHE A 270 -9.20 3.05 -17.81
C PHE A 270 -9.25 4.52 -18.24
N PHE A 271 -10.07 4.83 -19.26
CA PHE A 271 -10.16 6.19 -19.79
C PHE A 271 -10.74 7.16 -18.75
N SER A 272 -11.81 6.75 -18.05
CA SER A 272 -12.41 7.57 -17.01
C SER A 272 -11.46 7.84 -15.83
N THR A 273 -10.65 6.85 -15.43
CA THR A 273 -9.67 7.03 -14.34
C THR A 273 -8.55 7.98 -14.72
N ILE A 274 -8.10 8.01 -15.98
CA ILE A 274 -7.12 9.00 -16.46
C ILE A 274 -7.67 10.41 -16.33
N VAL A 275 -8.88 10.63 -16.86
CA VAL A 275 -9.54 11.94 -16.83
C VAL A 275 -9.80 12.36 -15.37
N PHE A 276 -10.29 11.44 -14.55
CA PHE A 276 -10.55 11.67 -13.14
C PHE A 276 -9.27 11.98 -12.36
N GLY A 277 -8.18 11.24 -12.60
CA GLY A 277 -6.89 11.47 -11.93
C GLY A 277 -6.34 12.86 -12.22
N ILE A 278 -6.36 13.29 -13.49
CA ILE A 278 -5.93 14.65 -13.88
C ILE A 278 -6.79 15.71 -13.19
N MET A 279 -8.12 15.54 -13.22
CA MET A 279 -9.05 16.51 -12.64
C MET A 279 -8.91 16.59 -11.12
N LEU A 280 -8.81 15.44 -10.43
CA LEU A 280 -8.64 15.37 -8.99
C LEU A 280 -7.30 15.96 -8.55
N SER A 281 -6.20 15.63 -9.24
CA SER A 281 -4.89 16.20 -8.94
C SER A 281 -4.86 17.72 -9.11
N TYR A 282 -5.51 18.25 -10.16
CA TYR A 282 -5.63 19.69 -10.37
C TYR A 282 -6.38 20.39 -9.23
N VAL A 283 -7.52 19.83 -8.81
CA VAL A 283 -8.32 20.38 -7.69
C VAL A 283 -7.55 20.33 -6.38
N MET A 284 -6.89 19.21 -6.09
CA MET A 284 -6.16 19.02 -4.83
C MET A 284 -4.87 19.83 -4.76
N ALA A 285 -4.19 20.06 -5.90
CA ALA A 285 -2.99 20.89 -5.96
C ALA A 285 -3.25 22.35 -5.55
N GLY A 286 -4.47 22.86 -5.74
CA GLY A 286 -4.87 24.20 -5.30
C GLY A 286 -5.02 24.35 -3.78
N CYS A 287 -5.06 23.26 -3.02
CA CYS A 287 -5.29 23.25 -1.57
C CYS A 287 -4.04 22.82 -0.81
N ARG A 288 -3.40 23.78 -0.09
CA ARG A 288 -2.16 23.55 0.68
C ARG A 288 -2.28 22.39 1.67
N TYR A 289 -3.45 22.23 2.30
CA TYR A 289 -3.74 21.14 3.23
C TYR A 289 -3.44 19.75 2.66
N PHE A 290 -3.67 19.50 1.36
CA PHE A 290 -3.42 18.18 0.78
C PHE A 290 -2.00 17.98 0.26
N VAL A 291 -1.32 19.06 -0.06
CA VAL A 291 -0.03 19.04 -0.75
C VAL A 291 1.14 19.08 0.22
N CYS A 292 1.00 19.84 1.29
CA CYS A 292 2.10 20.07 2.21
C CYS A 292 2.42 18.84 3.07
N PRO A 293 3.71 18.61 3.37
CA PRO A 293 4.11 17.57 4.30
C PRO A 293 3.57 17.89 5.70
N VAL A 294 3.27 16.84 6.46
CA VAL A 294 2.74 16.99 7.81
C VAL A 294 3.90 17.19 8.77
N GLU A 295 3.96 18.35 9.42
CA GLU A 295 4.95 18.66 10.44
C GLU A 295 4.29 18.88 11.82
N PHE A 296 5.00 18.49 12.87
CA PHE A 296 4.56 18.68 14.25
C PHE A 296 5.13 19.99 14.81
N ASN A 297 4.27 20.95 15.13
CA ASN A 297 4.70 22.22 15.73
C ASN A 297 4.72 22.12 17.27
N ASN A 298 5.89 22.37 17.86
CA ASN A 298 6.13 22.31 19.30
C ASN A 298 5.38 23.37 20.10
N ASP A 299 5.11 24.54 19.51
CA ASP A 299 4.56 25.69 20.25
C ASP A 299 3.04 25.56 20.47
N SER A 300 2.35 24.88 19.56
CA SER A 300 0.90 24.69 19.61
C SER A 300 0.46 23.26 19.95
N ASN A 301 1.40 22.31 20.10
CA ASN A 301 1.13 20.87 20.20
C ASN A 301 0.14 20.39 19.11
N SER A 302 0.17 21.03 17.95
CA SER A 302 -0.75 20.81 16.84
C SER A 302 0.03 20.47 15.59
N PHE A 303 -0.57 19.62 14.77
CA PHE A 303 -0.09 19.33 13.44
C PHE A 303 -0.37 20.53 12.55
N GLN A 304 0.67 21.04 11.89
CA GLN A 304 0.54 22.11 10.92
C GLN A 304 0.92 21.57 9.55
N VAL A 305 0.15 21.99 8.54
CA VAL A 305 0.29 21.55 7.15
C VAL A 305 0.57 22.80 6.29
N ASP A 306 1.44 23.66 6.81
CA ASP A 306 1.76 24.97 6.26
C ASP A 306 3.14 24.91 5.61
N CYS A 307 3.16 24.83 4.28
CA CYS A 307 4.37 24.86 3.48
C CYS A 307 4.19 25.77 2.26
N GLU A 308 5.32 26.22 1.70
CA GLU A 308 5.32 26.77 0.35
C GLU A 308 5.25 25.60 -0.65
N PRO A 309 4.19 25.49 -1.46
CA PRO A 309 4.02 24.36 -2.36
C PRO A 309 5.18 24.34 -3.37
N SER A 310 5.79 23.16 -3.51
CA SER A 310 6.91 22.97 -4.43
C SER A 310 6.50 23.27 -5.88
N GLU A 311 7.49 23.61 -6.71
CA GLU A 311 7.29 23.92 -8.14
C GLU A 311 6.53 22.82 -8.91
N LEU A 312 6.50 21.59 -8.38
CA LEU A 312 5.73 20.48 -8.93
C LEU A 312 4.20 20.71 -8.91
N PHE A 313 3.72 21.46 -7.92
CA PHE A 313 2.30 21.73 -7.68
C PHE A 313 1.86 23.12 -8.15
N GLN A 314 2.81 23.97 -8.53
CA GLN A 314 2.53 25.24 -9.19
C GLN A 314 2.21 24.99 -10.67
N LEU A 315 1.32 25.80 -11.26
CA LEU A 315 1.07 25.74 -12.69
C LEU A 315 2.32 26.27 -13.40
N GLN A 316 3.00 25.41 -14.16
CA GLN A 316 4.11 25.84 -15.00
C GLN A 316 3.58 26.16 -16.39
N ASP A 317 3.92 27.34 -16.90
CA ASP A 317 3.64 27.73 -18.27
C ASP A 317 4.62 27.01 -19.21
N TYR A 318 4.13 26.04 -19.98
CA TYR A 318 4.91 25.41 -21.04
C TYR A 318 4.70 26.14 -22.35
N ALA A 319 5.79 26.61 -22.96
CA ALA A 319 5.80 27.08 -24.34
C ALA A 319 5.66 25.87 -25.27
N LEU A 320 4.63 25.89 -26.12
CA LEU A 320 4.40 24.82 -27.09
C LEU A 320 5.49 24.83 -28.17
N PRO A 321 5.92 23.65 -28.68
CA PRO A 321 6.78 23.59 -29.85
C PRO A 321 6.08 24.26 -31.05
N SER A 322 6.84 25.01 -31.86
CA SER A 322 6.31 25.82 -32.98
C SER A 322 5.42 25.07 -33.98
N MET A 323 5.60 23.75 -34.10
CA MET A 323 4.74 22.87 -34.91
C MET A 323 3.29 22.81 -34.40
N LEU A 324 3.07 22.80 -33.08
CA LEU A 324 1.73 22.71 -32.48
C LEU A 324 1.03 24.07 -32.39
N GLU A 325 1.81 25.15 -32.29
CA GLU A 325 1.33 26.54 -32.26
C GLU A 325 0.56 26.89 -33.55
N SER A 326 1.01 26.38 -34.70
CA SER A 326 0.34 26.55 -36.00
C SER A 326 -1.00 25.81 -36.14
N VAL A 327 -1.21 24.75 -35.36
CA VAL A 327 -2.39 23.86 -35.48
C VAL A 327 -3.48 24.24 -34.48
N THR A 328 -3.11 24.67 -33.27
CA THR A 328 -4.09 24.96 -32.21
C THR A 328 -4.31 26.45 -31.99
N GLY A 329 -3.34 27.32 -32.29
CA GLY A 329 -3.41 28.75 -32.02
C GLY A 329 -3.19 29.15 -30.55
N TRP A 330 -2.78 28.20 -29.70
CA TRP A 330 -2.46 28.45 -28.28
C TRP A 330 -0.95 28.62 -28.13
N VAL A 331 -0.51 29.74 -27.54
CA VAL A 331 0.92 30.08 -27.37
C VAL A 331 1.49 29.50 -26.07
N ARG A 332 0.65 29.34 -25.04
CA ARG A 332 1.05 28.82 -23.73
C ARG A 332 0.00 27.84 -23.22
N VAL A 333 0.46 26.75 -22.61
CA VAL A 333 -0.41 25.82 -21.89
C VAL A 333 0.10 25.67 -20.48
N SER A 334 -0.69 26.12 -19.52
CA SER A 334 -0.38 25.99 -18.10
C SER A 334 -0.84 24.61 -17.63
N PHE A 335 0.11 23.72 -17.32
CA PHE A 335 -0.19 22.39 -16.78
C PHE A 335 0.60 22.15 -15.50
N CYS A 336 -0.05 21.57 -14.51
CA CYS A 336 0.60 21.09 -13.31
C CYS A 336 1.38 19.79 -13.63
N CYS A 337 2.70 19.77 -13.41
CA CYS A 337 3.58 18.61 -13.64
C CYS A 337 3.09 17.33 -12.94
N CYS A 338 2.47 17.49 -11.76
CA CYS A 338 1.90 16.41 -10.98
C CYS A 338 0.83 15.62 -11.78
N SER A 339 0.10 16.29 -12.66
CA SER A 339 -0.93 15.64 -13.50
C SER A 339 -0.33 14.66 -14.50
N PHE A 340 0.82 14.98 -15.10
CA PHE A 340 1.51 14.09 -16.04
C PHE A 340 2.24 12.95 -15.33
N ALA A 341 2.79 13.20 -14.14
CA ALA A 341 3.44 12.22 -13.29
C ALA A 341 2.47 11.12 -12.82
N ILE A 342 1.34 11.54 -12.27
CA ILE A 342 0.27 10.66 -11.81
C ILE A 342 -0.35 9.93 -13.00
N CYS A 343 -0.51 10.61 -14.14
CA CYS A 343 -0.99 9.98 -15.37
C CYS A 343 0.00 8.94 -15.93
N ARG A 344 1.32 9.17 -15.84
CA ARG A 344 2.35 8.21 -16.28
C ARG A 344 2.44 7.01 -15.34
N ALA A 345 2.32 7.23 -14.03
CA ALA A 345 2.21 6.15 -13.04
C ALA A 345 0.93 5.33 -13.24
N CYS A 346 -0.23 5.99 -13.38
CA CYS A 346 -1.51 5.33 -13.64
C CYS A 346 -1.51 4.55 -14.96
N ARG A 347 -0.93 5.10 -16.04
CA ARG A 347 -0.85 4.45 -17.37
C ARG A 347 -0.01 3.18 -17.35
N ILE A 348 1.10 3.15 -16.62
CA ILE A 348 1.96 1.97 -16.52
C ILE A 348 1.27 0.87 -15.69
N LEU A 349 0.51 1.26 -14.66
CA LEU A 349 -0.06 0.32 -13.70
C LEU A 349 -1.37 -0.33 -14.16
N LEU A 350 -2.25 0.42 -14.85
CA LEU A 350 -3.51 -0.10 -15.38
C LEU A 350 -3.34 -1.16 -16.48
N ASN A 351 -2.14 -1.33 -17.02
CA ASN A 351 -1.83 -2.36 -18.03
C ASN A 351 -1.45 -3.72 -17.40
N THR A 352 -1.51 -3.85 -16.07
CA THR A 352 -1.09 -5.05 -15.34
C THR A 352 -2.30 -5.70 -14.66
N ASP A 353 -2.84 -6.74 -15.30
CA ASP A 353 -3.97 -7.55 -14.84
C ASP A 353 -3.62 -8.37 -13.57
N PHE A 354 -3.61 -7.74 -12.39
CA PHE A 354 -3.30 -8.43 -11.12
C PHE A 354 -4.50 -8.93 -10.33
N ALA A 355 -5.72 -8.55 -10.70
CA ALA A 355 -6.95 -8.97 -10.00
C ALA A 355 -7.29 -10.48 -10.12
N ASN A 356 -6.35 -11.31 -10.61
CA ASN A 356 -6.51 -12.76 -10.76
C ASN A 356 -5.40 -13.58 -10.07
N THR A 357 -4.44 -12.95 -9.38
CA THR A 357 -3.28 -13.67 -8.82
C THR A 357 -3.55 -14.25 -7.43
N ILE A 358 -4.60 -13.78 -6.74
CA ILE A 358 -5.01 -14.30 -5.44
C ILE A 358 -6.44 -14.84 -5.59
N PRO A 359 -6.70 -16.14 -5.36
CA PRO A 359 -8.04 -16.70 -5.43
C PRO A 359 -8.91 -16.04 -4.36
N GLY A 360 -9.82 -15.16 -4.81
CA GLY A 360 -10.59 -14.30 -3.92
C GLY A 360 -11.57 -15.09 -3.05
N HIS A 361 -11.48 -14.88 -1.74
CA HIS A 361 -12.49 -15.26 -0.76
C HIS A 361 -13.42 -14.08 -0.41
N GLY A 362 -13.25 -12.91 -1.04
CA GLY A 362 -14.10 -11.74 -0.83
C GLY A 362 -13.80 -10.99 0.47
N GLY A 363 -12.65 -11.26 1.09
CA GLY A 363 -12.22 -10.64 2.33
C GLY A 363 -11.57 -9.26 2.14
N ILE A 364 -10.99 -8.72 3.21
CA ILE A 364 -10.40 -7.37 3.20
C ILE A 364 -9.12 -7.36 2.36
N MET A 365 -8.30 -8.41 2.44
CA MET A 365 -7.06 -8.52 1.66
C MET A 365 -7.32 -8.39 0.14
N ASP A 366 -8.34 -9.08 -0.35
CA ASP A 366 -8.74 -9.05 -1.77
C ASP A 366 -9.21 -7.67 -2.25
N ARG A 367 -9.54 -6.75 -1.33
CA ARG A 367 -9.96 -5.37 -1.65
C ARG A 367 -8.82 -4.36 -1.57
N PHE A 368 -7.73 -4.70 -0.87
CA PHE A 368 -6.59 -3.81 -0.60
C PHE A 368 -5.30 -4.22 -1.32
N ASP A 369 -5.29 -5.36 -2.03
CA ASP A 369 -4.15 -5.88 -2.80
C ASP A 369 -3.62 -4.88 -3.84
N CYS A 370 -4.52 -4.29 -4.64
CA CYS A 370 -4.20 -3.29 -5.65
C CYS A 370 -3.70 -1.99 -5.02
N GLN A 371 -4.24 -1.64 -3.84
CA GLN A 371 -3.82 -0.44 -3.10
C GLN A 371 -2.41 -0.57 -2.53
N TYR A 372 -2.04 -1.75 -2.04
CA TYR A 372 -0.68 -2.03 -1.56
C TYR A 372 0.34 -1.90 -2.68
N LEU A 373 0.07 -2.50 -3.84
CA LEU A 373 0.96 -2.37 -4.99
C LEU A 373 1.12 -0.91 -5.41
N MET A 374 0.02 -0.16 -5.51
CA MET A 374 0.02 1.26 -5.86
C MET A 374 0.88 2.09 -4.90
N ALA A 375 0.81 1.83 -3.59
CA ALA A 375 1.59 2.56 -2.61
C ALA A 375 3.11 2.39 -2.77
N THR A 376 3.58 1.20 -3.14
CA THR A 376 5.00 0.98 -3.45
C THR A 376 5.45 1.84 -4.62
N PHE A 377 4.68 1.86 -5.72
CA PHE A 377 5.03 2.64 -6.90
C PHE A 377 5.05 4.13 -6.61
N VAL A 378 4.08 4.62 -5.85
CA VAL A 378 4.03 6.03 -5.42
C VAL A 378 5.23 6.37 -4.55
N ASN A 379 5.61 5.50 -3.60
CA ASN A 379 6.78 5.74 -2.77
C ASN A 379 8.08 5.77 -3.58
N VAL A 380 8.26 4.84 -4.52
CA VAL A 380 9.43 4.84 -5.43
C VAL A 380 9.45 6.11 -6.27
N TYR A 381 8.28 6.56 -6.75
CA TYR A 381 8.15 7.79 -7.52
C TYR A 381 8.56 9.02 -6.69
N ILE A 382 8.03 9.15 -5.47
CA ILE A 382 8.38 10.24 -4.54
C ILE A 382 9.87 10.21 -4.23
N ALA A 383 10.39 9.06 -3.83
CA ALA A 383 11.79 8.90 -3.46
C ALA A 383 12.76 9.22 -4.61
N SER A 384 12.39 8.90 -5.85
CA SER A 384 13.27 9.07 -7.01
C SER A 384 13.19 10.47 -7.63
N PHE A 385 12.01 11.09 -7.65
CA PHE A 385 11.76 12.30 -8.45
C PHE A 385 11.38 13.53 -7.63
N ILE A 386 10.91 13.36 -6.39
CA ILE A 386 10.33 14.47 -5.61
C ILE A 386 11.14 14.77 -4.36
N ARG A 387 11.61 13.73 -3.66
CA ARG A 387 12.25 13.87 -2.36
C ARG A 387 13.62 14.54 -2.51
N GLY A 388 13.67 15.86 -2.30
CA GLY A 388 14.90 16.63 -2.14
C GLY A 388 15.41 16.60 -0.68
N PRO A 389 16.68 16.92 -0.42
CA PRO A 389 17.20 17.04 0.93
C PRO A 389 16.50 18.20 1.65
N ASN A 390 15.68 17.90 2.67
CA ASN A 390 15.01 18.93 3.47
C ASN A 390 16.04 19.53 4.46
N PRO A 391 16.38 20.84 4.33
CA PRO A 391 17.42 21.46 5.14
C PRO A 391 17.10 21.44 6.63
N THR A 392 15.82 21.53 7.00
CA THR A 392 15.37 21.50 8.39
C THR A 392 15.65 20.14 9.03
N LYS A 393 15.40 19.04 8.32
CA LYS A 393 15.74 17.69 8.80
C LYS A 393 17.25 17.51 8.97
N VAL A 394 18.06 18.05 8.05
CA VAL A 394 19.53 18.01 8.15
C VAL A 394 20.01 18.78 9.38
N ILE A 395 19.44 19.97 9.64
CA ILE A 395 19.76 20.76 10.84
C ILE A 395 19.36 20.01 12.11
N GLN A 396 18.18 19.39 12.17
CA GLN A 396 17.77 18.60 13.33
C GLN A 396 18.70 17.40 13.59
N GLN A 397 19.12 16.71 12.55
CA GLN A 397 20.12 15.64 12.65
C GLN A 397 21.48 16.16 13.13
N LEU A 398 21.89 17.35 12.69
CA LEU A 398 23.09 18.04 13.18
C LEU A 398 22.97 18.37 14.67
N LEU A 399 21.84 18.89 15.11
CA LEU A 399 21.60 19.24 16.51
C LEU A 399 21.53 18.01 17.44
N ALA A 400 21.23 16.82 16.90
CA ALA A 400 21.25 15.58 17.66
C ALA A 400 22.66 15.01 17.89
N LEU A 401 23.68 15.50 17.16
CA LEU A 401 25.07 15.06 17.33
C LEU A 401 25.72 15.63 18.59
N ARG A 402 26.88 15.07 18.98
CA ARG A 402 27.69 15.60 20.09
C ARG A 402 28.21 17.02 19.77
N PRO A 403 28.36 17.92 20.76
CA PRO A 403 28.83 19.29 20.55
C PRO A 403 30.14 19.37 19.75
N ASP A 404 31.10 18.48 20.02
CA ASP A 404 32.39 18.45 19.30
C ASP A 404 32.22 18.16 17.80
N GLN A 405 31.27 17.29 17.46
CA GLN A 405 30.96 16.93 16.07
C GLN A 405 30.15 18.03 15.37
N GLN A 406 29.26 18.70 16.09
CA GLN A 406 28.56 19.88 15.58
C GLN A 406 29.56 20.96 15.18
N LEU A 407 30.54 21.24 16.05
CA LEU A 407 31.57 22.25 15.80
C LEU A 407 32.47 21.88 14.62
N TYR A 408 32.86 20.60 14.50
CA TYR A 408 33.62 20.09 13.37
C TYR A 408 32.88 20.29 12.04
N ILE A 409 31.59 19.90 11.99
CA ILE A 409 30.78 20.04 10.77
C ILE A 409 30.58 21.51 10.42
N PHE A 410 30.31 22.37 11.41
CA PHE A 410 30.20 23.81 11.20
C PHE A 410 31.48 24.41 10.59
N ASN A 411 32.65 24.08 11.13
CA ASN A 411 33.92 24.58 10.62
C ASN A 411 34.24 24.04 9.21
N SER A 412 33.91 22.78 8.92
CA SER A 412 34.08 22.19 7.59
C SER A 412 33.14 22.83 6.57
N LEU A 413 31.87 23.05 6.93
CA LEU A 413 30.89 23.72 6.06
C LEU A 413 31.31 25.17 5.80
N LYS A 414 31.77 25.88 6.84
CA LYS A 414 32.29 27.24 6.72
C LYS A 414 33.48 27.30 5.75
N ALA A 415 34.45 26.40 5.88
CA ALA A 415 35.61 26.34 4.99
C ALA A 415 35.19 26.14 3.52
N HIS A 416 34.26 25.22 3.23
CA HIS A 416 33.75 25.01 1.88
C HIS A 416 32.96 26.20 1.32
N LEU A 417 32.18 26.88 2.16
CA LEU A 417 31.43 28.08 1.74
C LEU A 417 32.36 29.26 1.46
N THR A 418 33.46 29.40 2.22
CA THR A 418 34.52 30.40 1.95
C THR A 418 35.27 30.06 0.65
N GLU A 419 35.61 28.78 0.41
CA GLU A 419 36.25 28.34 -0.84
C GLU A 419 35.37 28.59 -2.08
N LYS A 420 34.04 28.45 -1.94
CA LYS A 420 33.08 28.77 -3.00
C LYS A 420 32.80 30.27 -3.16
N GLY A 421 33.41 31.14 -2.36
CA GLY A 421 33.21 32.59 -2.40
C GLY A 421 31.81 33.04 -1.97
N LEU A 422 31.06 32.19 -1.28
CA LEU A 422 29.69 32.48 -0.78
C LEU A 422 29.72 33.14 0.61
N LEU A 423 30.83 33.02 1.33
CA LEU A 423 31.11 33.75 2.57
C LEU A 423 32.33 34.65 2.37
N PRO A 424 32.26 35.93 2.76
CA PRO A 424 33.44 36.79 2.76
C PRO A 424 34.53 36.17 3.64
N ALA A 425 35.77 36.24 3.17
CA ALA A 425 36.91 35.84 3.98
C ALA A 425 36.92 36.70 5.25
N LEU A 426 37.21 36.08 6.39
CA LEU A 426 37.19 36.74 7.71
C LEU A 426 38.07 38.01 7.80
N GLU A 427 38.99 38.21 6.85
CA GLU A 427 39.80 39.43 6.71
C GLU A 427 38.99 40.65 6.22
N GLU A 428 37.92 40.48 5.42
CA GLU A 428 37.08 41.62 4.97
C GLU A 428 36.06 42.05 6.04
N ALA A 429 35.57 41.14 6.88
CA ALA A 429 34.61 41.47 7.94
C ALA A 429 35.25 42.18 9.16
N ALA A 430 36.58 42.17 9.27
CA ALA A 430 37.30 42.95 10.27
C ALA A 430 37.78 44.32 9.73
N ALA A 431 37.68 44.55 8.41
CA ALA A 431 38.09 45.77 7.72
C ALA A 431 36.91 46.68 7.32
N ALA A 432 35.67 46.21 7.48
CA ALA A 432 34.42 46.98 7.38
C ALA A 432 33.81 47.14 8.77
#